data_AF-A0A231V3U3-F1
#
_entry.id   AF-A0A231V3U3-F1
#
_cell.length_a   1.000
_cell.length_b   1.000
_cell.length_c   1.000
_cell.angle_alpha   90.00
_cell.angle_beta   90.00
_cell.angle_gamma   90.00
#
_symmetry.space_group_name_H-M   'P 1'
#
loop_
_entity.id
_entity.type
_entity.pdbx_description
1 polymer ?
#
loop_
_entity_poly.entity_id
_entity_poly.type
_entity_poly.pdbx_seq_one_letter_code
_entity_poly.pdbx_strand_id
1 'polypeptide(L)'
;MTIRLTPEEHAKLTDAAKGVSISAYIRKQLFGDGASLRKTRARVPVKDQAALAQILGKLGQSRIANNLNQIAYQANCGSLMMDPQTEEEIKLACAKIAWMRVQLIEALGLRAKGQ
;
A
#
# COMPACT_ATOMS: atom_id res chain seq x y z
N MET A 1 27.91 11.45 -13.35
CA MET A 1 29.16 10.78 -13.78
C MET A 1 28.77 9.66 -14.72
N THR A 2 29.31 9.66 -15.92
CA THR A 2 29.03 8.65 -16.93
C THR A 2 30.30 7.84 -17.14
N ILE A 3 30.24 6.53 -16.90
CA ILE A 3 31.34 5.60 -17.15
C ILE A 3 30.90 4.72 -18.31
N ARG A 4 31.77 4.50 -19.30
CA ARG A 4 31.54 3.47 -20.31
C ARG A 4 32.01 2.14 -19.75
N LEU A 5 31.12 1.16 -19.75
CA LEU A 5 31.40 -0.20 -19.30
C LEU A 5 31.19 -1.13 -20.49
N THR A 6 32.08 -2.10 -20.63
CA THR A 6 31.81 -3.26 -21.47
C THR A 6 30.72 -4.14 -20.84
N PRO A 7 30.05 -5.01 -21.62
CA PRO A 7 29.02 -5.92 -21.09
C PRO A 7 29.54 -6.80 -19.95
N GLU A 8 30.79 -7.26 -20.03
CA GLU A 8 31.44 -8.10 -19.02
C GLU A 8 31.69 -7.35 -17.71
N GLU A 9 32.18 -6.10 -17.80
CA GLU A 9 32.38 -5.23 -16.62
C GLU A 9 31.06 -4.89 -15.95
N HIS A 10 30.01 -4.63 -16.75
CA HIS A 10 28.66 -4.37 -16.23
C HIS A 10 28.11 -5.59 -15.49
N ALA A 11 28.31 -6.81 -16.01
CA ALA A 11 27.88 -8.04 -15.35
C ALA A 11 28.61 -8.24 -14.01
N LYS A 12 29.94 -8.08 -13.98
CA LYS A 12 30.75 -8.15 -12.75
C LYS A 12 30.30 -7.14 -11.70
N LEU A 13 30.02 -5.90 -12.11
CA LEU A 13 29.52 -4.85 -11.22
C LEU A 13 28.12 -5.15 -10.67
N THR A 14 27.26 -5.73 -11.50
CA THR A 14 25.89 -6.10 -11.10
C THR A 14 25.93 -7.22 -10.05
N ASP A 15 26.76 -8.23 -10.27
CA ASP A 15 26.95 -9.34 -9.33
C ASP A 15 27.55 -8.86 -7.99
N ALA A 16 28.61 -8.04 -8.07
CA ALA A 16 29.26 -7.48 -6.88
C ALA A 16 28.34 -6.57 -6.06
N ALA A 17 27.38 -5.90 -6.70
CA ALA A 17 26.43 -5.01 -6.04
C ALA A 17 25.40 -5.73 -5.15
N LYS A 18 25.21 -7.06 -5.26
CA LYS A 18 24.40 -7.91 -4.36
C LYS A 18 23.11 -7.27 -3.81
N GLY A 19 22.34 -6.61 -4.67
CA GLY A 19 21.04 -6.02 -4.32
C GLY A 19 21.01 -4.51 -4.04
N VAL A 20 22.15 -3.80 -4.07
CA VAL A 20 22.19 -2.33 -4.17
C VAL A 20 22.35 -1.89 -5.63
N SER A 21 22.05 -0.61 -5.93
CA SER A 21 22.29 -0.10 -7.29
C SER A 21 23.79 -0.01 -7.59
N ILE A 22 24.18 -0.21 -8.85
CA ILE A 22 25.58 -0.12 -9.31
C ILE A 22 26.20 1.22 -8.88
N SER A 23 25.47 2.33 -9.02
CA SER A 23 25.91 3.65 -8.58
C SER A 23 26.14 3.77 -7.07
N ALA A 24 25.35 3.06 -6.26
CA ALA A 24 25.55 3.01 -4.80
C ALA A 24 26.76 2.14 -4.44
N TYR A 25 26.94 1.01 -5.11
CA TYR A 25 28.10 0.14 -4.96
C TYR A 25 29.42 0.87 -5.31
N ILE A 26 29.47 1.53 -6.48
CA ILE A 26 30.63 2.32 -6.92
C ILE A 26 30.94 3.44 -5.91
N ARG A 27 29.91 4.14 -5.43
CA ARG A 27 30.10 5.21 -4.43
C ARG A 27 30.67 4.68 -3.12
N LYS A 28 30.17 3.53 -2.64
CA LYS A 28 30.70 2.88 -1.43
C LYS A 28 32.18 2.51 -1.61
N GLN A 29 32.55 1.98 -2.78
CA GLN A 29 33.93 1.61 -3.06
C GLN A 29 34.87 2.83 -3.17
N LEU A 30 34.39 3.95 -3.73
CA LEU A 30 35.20 5.16 -3.94
C LEU A 30 35.37 6.01 -2.68
N PHE A 31 34.36 6.06 -1.81
CA PHE A 31 34.31 7.00 -0.69
C PHE A 31 34.26 6.31 0.68
N GLY A 32 34.30 4.97 0.73
CA GLY A 32 34.27 4.18 1.96
C GLY A 32 32.99 4.40 2.80
N ASP A 33 33.09 4.12 4.10
CA ASP A 33 32.00 4.30 5.07
C ASP A 33 31.68 5.78 5.38
N GLY A 34 32.48 6.72 4.86
CA GLY A 34 32.24 8.17 4.98
C GLY A 34 31.18 8.71 4.01
N ALA A 35 30.77 7.93 3.01
CA ALA A 35 29.65 8.29 2.15
C ALA A 35 28.34 8.08 2.90
N SER A 36 27.71 9.17 3.36
CA SER A 36 26.39 9.11 3.99
C SER A 36 25.45 8.25 3.17
N LEU A 37 25.06 7.09 3.72
CA LEU A 37 24.08 6.22 3.12
C LEU A 37 22.78 7.02 3.03
N ARG A 38 22.47 7.54 1.84
CA ARG A 38 21.13 8.09 1.60
C ARG A 38 20.17 6.95 1.96
N LYS A 39 19.32 7.19 2.96
CA LYS A 39 18.29 6.25 3.44
C LYS A 39 17.62 5.65 2.22
N THR A 40 17.96 4.40 1.91
CA THR A 40 17.31 3.69 0.83
C THR A 40 15.90 3.49 1.32
N ARG A 41 14.93 4.16 0.66
CA ARG A 41 13.51 4.01 0.98
C ARG A 41 13.24 2.51 1.01
N ALA A 42 12.86 1.97 2.17
CA ALA A 42 12.66 0.54 2.34
C ALA A 42 11.79 0.04 1.18
N ARG A 43 12.33 -0.89 0.38
CA ARG A 43 11.56 -1.56 -0.67
C ARG A 43 10.54 -2.43 0.04
N VAL A 44 9.35 -1.89 0.29
CA VAL A 44 8.17 -2.73 0.53
C VAL A 44 8.03 -3.60 -0.72
N PRO A 45 7.97 -4.94 -0.60
CA PRO A 45 7.89 -5.81 -1.76
C PRO A 45 6.70 -5.40 -2.64
N VAL A 46 6.99 -5.06 -3.90
CA VAL A 46 6.02 -4.55 -4.89
C VAL A 46 4.83 -5.51 -5.06
N LYS A 47 5.05 -6.81 -4.83
CA LYS A 47 4.02 -7.86 -4.93
C LYS A 47 2.92 -7.71 -3.87
N ASP A 48 3.29 -7.35 -2.64
CA ASP A 48 2.33 -7.14 -1.54
C ASP A 48 1.52 -5.87 -1.79
N GLN A 49 2.14 -4.82 -2.34
CA GLN A 49 1.41 -3.60 -2.72
C GLN A 49 0.40 -3.84 -3.85
N ALA A 50 0.73 -4.66 -4.85
CA ALA A 50 -0.20 -5.00 -5.92
C ALA A 50 -1.42 -5.79 -5.41
N ALA A 51 -1.19 -6.77 -4.53
CA ALA A 51 -2.28 -7.55 -3.91
C ALA A 51 -3.18 -6.65 -3.03
N LEU A 52 -2.60 -5.80 -2.20
CA LEU A 52 -3.34 -4.86 -1.36
C LEU A 52 -4.14 -3.84 -2.19
N ALA A 53 -3.57 -3.33 -3.29
CA ALA A 53 -4.25 -2.41 -4.20
C ALA A 53 -5.43 -3.09 -4.92
N GLN A 54 -5.29 -4.36 -5.32
CA GLN A 54 -6.40 -5.14 -5.91
C GLN A 54 -7.53 -5.36 -4.91
N ILE A 55 -7.21 -5.69 -3.65
CA ILE A 55 -8.22 -5.85 -2.59
C ILE A 55 -8.94 -4.52 -2.36
N LEU A 56 -8.22 -3.41 -2.24
CA LEU A 56 -8.80 -2.08 -2.08
C LEU A 56 -9.71 -1.71 -3.27
N GLY A 57 -9.29 -2.02 -4.49
CA GLY A 57 -10.07 -1.80 -5.71
C GLY A 57 -11.37 -2.61 -5.73
N LYS A 58 -11.29 -3.92 -5.43
CA LYS A 58 -12.47 -4.80 -5.33
C LYS A 58 -13.42 -4.35 -4.23
N LEU A 59 -12.89 -3.92 -3.08
CA LEU A 59 -13.71 -3.40 -1.98
C LEU A 59 -14.47 -2.14 -2.42
N GLY A 60 -13.83 -1.23 -3.13
CA GLY A 60 -14.48 -0.04 -3.71
C GLY A 60 -15.55 -0.39 -4.75
N GLN A 61 -15.28 -1.34 -5.65
CA GLN A 61 -16.24 -1.79 -6.67
C GLN A 61 -17.45 -2.50 -6.09
N SER A 62 -17.30 -3.22 -4.98
CA SER A 62 -18.38 -3.98 -4.34
C SER A 62 -19.54 -3.10 -3.84
N ARG A 63 -19.27 -1.81 -3.59
CA ARG A 63 -20.21 -0.85 -2.99
C ARG A 63 -20.83 -1.32 -1.65
N ILE A 64 -20.27 -2.35 -1.00
CA ILE A 64 -20.86 -2.98 0.20
C ILE A 64 -21.11 -1.95 1.30
N ALA A 65 -20.13 -1.08 1.59
CA ALA A 65 -20.29 -0.04 2.61
C ALA A 65 -21.45 0.92 2.31
N ASN A 66 -21.67 1.27 1.04
CA ASN A 66 -22.76 2.18 0.65
C ASN A 66 -24.12 1.48 0.76
N ASN A 67 -24.20 0.22 0.32
CA ASN A 67 -25.43 -0.57 0.42
C ASN A 67 -25.82 -0.81 1.88
N LEU A 68 -24.85 -1.15 2.73
CA LEU A 68 -25.08 -1.34 4.16
C LEU A 68 -25.54 -0.04 4.85
N ASN A 69 -24.97 1.11 4.46
CA ASN A 69 -25.39 2.40 4.98
C ASN A 69 -26.83 2.76 4.56
N GLN A 70 -27.23 2.40 3.34
CA GLN A 70 -28.61 2.55 2.88
C GLN A 70 -29.56 1.68 3.69
N ILE A 71 -29.22 0.42 3.95
CA ILE A 71 -30.06 -0.48 4.76
C ILE A 71 -30.18 0.06 6.19
N ALA A 72 -29.07 0.49 6.80
CA ALA A 72 -29.09 1.11 8.13
C ALA A 72 -29.97 2.37 8.14
N TYR A 73 -29.88 3.23 7.13
CA TYR A 73 -30.74 4.42 7.01
C TYR A 73 -32.22 4.05 6.89
N GLN A 74 -32.56 3.07 6.03
CA GLN A 74 -33.94 2.62 5.82
C GLN A 74 -34.53 1.97 7.09
N ALA A 75 -33.71 1.27 7.87
CA ALA A 75 -34.09 0.75 9.18
C ALA A 75 -34.34 1.90 10.18
N ASN A 76 -33.41 2.86 10.29
CA ASN A 76 -33.54 4.00 11.20
C ASN A 76 -34.76 4.88 10.90
N CYS A 77 -35.11 5.06 9.63
CA CYS A 77 -36.28 5.89 9.26
C CYS A 77 -37.62 5.13 9.34
N GLY A 78 -37.61 3.88 9.81
CA GLY A 78 -38.81 3.04 9.94
C GLY A 78 -39.36 2.50 8.63
N SER A 79 -38.67 2.69 7.51
CA SER A 79 -39.05 2.16 6.20
C SER A 79 -38.71 0.67 6.03
N LEU A 80 -37.87 0.14 6.93
CA LEU A 80 -37.53 -1.28 7.02
C LEU A 80 -37.80 -1.74 8.45
N MET A 81 -38.81 -2.59 8.64
CA MET A 81 -39.07 -3.23 9.94
C MET A 81 -37.96 -4.23 10.22
N MET A 82 -37.11 -3.93 11.19
CA MET A 82 -35.98 -4.77 11.56
C MET A 82 -35.81 -4.76 13.07
N ASP A 83 -35.41 -5.90 13.62
CA ASP A 83 -35.10 -6.00 15.05
C ASP A 83 -33.86 -5.15 15.40
N PRO A 84 -33.85 -4.45 16.57
CA PRO A 84 -32.74 -3.59 16.97
C PRO A 84 -31.37 -4.29 16.98
N GLN A 85 -31.31 -5.59 17.31
CA GLN A 85 -30.05 -6.34 17.31
C GLN A 85 -29.47 -6.42 15.89
N THR A 86 -30.32 -6.70 14.90
CA THR A 86 -29.89 -6.79 13.50
C THR A 86 -29.39 -5.42 13.03
N GLU A 87 -29.98 -4.33 13.52
CA GLU A 87 -29.58 -2.96 13.13
C GLU A 87 -28.19 -2.63 13.64
N GLU A 88 -27.89 -3.00 14.88
CA GLU A 88 -26.57 -2.87 15.46
C GLU A 88 -25.53 -3.72 14.72
N GLU A 89 -25.86 -4.96 14.35
CA GLU A 89 -24.98 -5.84 13.58
C GLU A 89 -24.62 -5.24 12.21
N ILE A 90 -25.59 -4.59 11.54
CA ILE A 90 -25.34 -3.88 10.28
C ILE A 90 -24.44 -2.66 10.50
N LYS A 91 -24.72 -1.83 11.51
CA LYS A 91 -23.87 -0.68 11.85
C LYS A 91 -22.43 -1.12 12.16
N LEU A 92 -22.27 -2.21 12.90
CA LEU A 92 -20.97 -2.81 13.21
C LEU A 92 -20.24 -3.27 11.94
N ALA A 93 -20.95 -3.93 11.03
CA ALA A 93 -20.39 -4.37 9.75
C ALA A 93 -19.95 -3.18 8.88
N CYS A 94 -20.71 -2.08 8.84
CA CYS A 94 -20.29 -0.82 8.20
C CYS A 94 -18.95 -0.34 8.76
N ALA A 95 -18.85 -0.26 10.09
CA ALA A 95 -17.66 0.23 10.78
C ALA A 95 -16.44 -0.65 10.51
N LYS A 96 -16.59 -1.98 10.55
CA LYS A 96 -15.51 -2.93 10.22
C LYS A 96 -15.01 -2.76 8.79
N ILE A 97 -15.91 -2.56 7.82
CA ILE A 97 -15.53 -2.34 6.42
C ILE A 97 -14.79 -1.00 6.24
N ALA A 98 -15.28 0.06 6.88
CA ALA A 98 -14.62 1.36 6.87
C ALA A 98 -13.21 1.27 7.46
N TRP A 99 -13.05 0.56 8.59
CA TRP A 99 -11.76 0.31 9.20
C TRP A 99 -10.81 -0.47 8.28
N MET A 100 -11.27 -1.56 7.65
CA MET A 100 -10.46 -2.32 6.68
C MET A 100 -9.99 -1.43 5.51
N ARG A 101 -10.85 -0.54 5.01
CA ARG A 101 -10.47 0.42 3.97
C ARG A 101 -9.34 1.34 4.42
N VAL A 102 -9.42 1.90 5.63
CA VAL A 102 -8.38 2.77 6.19
C VAL A 102 -7.06 2.01 6.32
N GLN A 103 -7.07 0.80 6.87
CA GLN A 103 -5.86 -0.01 7.02
C GLN A 103 -5.19 -0.35 5.69
N LEU A 104 -5.97 -0.67 4.65
CA LEU A 104 -5.45 -0.92 3.31
C LEU A 104 -4.81 0.33 2.68
N ILE A 105 -5.44 1.50 2.87
CA ILE A 105 -4.92 2.78 2.38
C ILE A 105 -3.57 3.13 3.06
N GLU A 106 -3.50 2.93 4.38
CA GLU A 106 -2.27 3.14 5.17
C GLU A 106 -1.16 2.17 4.77
N ALA A 107 -1.47 0.88 4.62
CA ALA A 107 -0.52 -0.15 4.19
C ALA A 107 0.05 0.11 2.78
N LEU A 108 -0.73 0.74 1.90
CA LEU A 108 -0.29 1.17 0.58
C LEU A 108 0.50 2.48 0.59
N GLY A 109 0.58 3.17 1.73
CA GLY A 109 1.21 4.49 1.83
C GLY A 109 0.46 5.59 1.08
N LEU A 110 -0.80 5.35 0.73
CA LEU A 110 -1.70 6.28 0.05
C LEU A 110 -2.31 7.21 1.11
N ARG A 111 -1.52 8.05 1.78
CA ARG A 111 -2.14 9.08 2.63
C ARG A 111 -3.11 9.88 1.77
N ALA A 112 -4.37 9.98 2.19
CA ALA A 112 -5.32 10.89 1.60
C ALA A 112 -4.65 12.27 1.58
N LYS A 113 -4.27 12.75 0.39
CA LYS A 113 -4.08 14.17 0.19
C LYS A 113 -5.45 14.77 0.47
N GLY A 114 -5.66 15.22 1.71
CA GLY A 114 -6.67 16.22 1.98
C GLY A 114 -6.35 17.41 1.08
N GLN A 115 -7.19 17.61 0.09
CA GLN A 115 -7.52 18.92 -0.45
C GLN A 115 -8.84 19.32 0.17
#